data_AF-A0A0M7BFJ1-F1
#
_entry.id   AF-A0A0M7BFJ1-F1
#
_cell.length_a   1.000
_cell.length_b   1.000
_cell.length_c   1.000
_cell.angle_alpha   90.00
_cell.angle_beta   90.00
_cell.angle_gamma   90.00
#
_symmetry.space_group_name_H-M   'P 1'
#
loop_
_entity.id
_entity.type
_entity.pdbx_description
1 polymer ?
#
loop_
_entity_poly.entity_id
_entity_poly.type
_entity_poly.pdbx_seq_one_letter_code
_entity_poly.pdbx_strand_id
1 'polypeptide(L)'
;MAAPATGNRFFAEPAGWNSVAVPAALFIRLAGFLAAVAGSEVTVWRVVLVPSLSVAFGILLDGLSLGFALLIKGIGALVTLHATSWLGVIVPIGTASASFEISALQDLREYPLYLPIFPLIVAAAFTTPAQVPFRF
;
A
#
# COMPACT_ATOMS: atom_id res chain seq x y z
N MET A 1 -18.06 27.02 -23.95
CA MET A 1 -18.24 26.69 -22.53
C MET A 1 -18.44 25.18 -22.43
N ALA A 2 -17.36 24.42 -22.23
CA ALA A 2 -17.41 22.96 -22.16
C ALA A 2 -17.30 22.54 -20.68
N ALA A 3 -18.23 21.70 -20.22
CA ALA A 3 -18.24 21.17 -18.87
C ALA A 3 -16.97 20.33 -18.62
N PRO A 4 -16.29 20.45 -17.47
CA PRO A 4 -15.19 19.56 -17.13
C PRO A 4 -15.76 18.15 -16.97
N ALA A 5 -15.26 17.22 -17.76
CA ALA A 5 -15.63 15.81 -17.68
C ALA A 5 -15.27 15.27 -16.28
N THR A 6 -16.29 15.06 -15.46
CA THR A 6 -16.23 14.33 -14.20
C THR A 6 -16.05 12.83 -14.49
N GLY A 7 -14.93 12.48 -15.13
CA GLY A 7 -14.53 11.10 -15.31
C GLY A 7 -14.14 10.54 -13.95
N ASN A 8 -14.68 9.38 -13.59
CA ASN A 8 -14.46 8.71 -12.32
C ASN A 8 -12.98 8.27 -12.18
N ARG A 9 -12.07 9.20 -11.84
CA ARG A 9 -10.63 8.94 -11.67
C ARG A 9 -10.32 8.16 -10.39
N PHE A 10 -11.33 7.87 -9.56
CA PHE A 10 -11.25 7.03 -8.36
C PHE A 10 -10.59 5.65 -8.61
N PHE A 11 -10.54 5.18 -9.86
CA PHE A 11 -10.06 3.84 -10.23
C PHE A 11 -8.84 3.83 -11.18
N ALA A 12 -8.28 4.98 -11.56
CA ALA A 12 -7.56 5.09 -12.83
C ALA A 12 -6.03 5.19 -12.74
N GLU A 13 -5.39 4.42 -11.84
CA GLU A 13 -3.97 4.11 -11.99
C GLU A 13 -3.75 2.59 -12.03
N PRO A 14 -3.25 2.03 -13.16
CA PRO A 14 -2.93 0.61 -13.28
C PRO A 14 -1.98 0.10 -12.17
N ALA A 15 -1.19 1.00 -11.58
CA ALA A 15 -0.26 0.72 -10.50
C ALA A 15 -0.96 0.25 -9.20
N GLY A 16 -2.15 0.77 -8.89
CA GLY A 16 -2.89 0.38 -7.68
C GLY A 16 -3.43 -1.05 -7.77
N TRP A 17 -3.88 -1.46 -8.96
CA TRP A 17 -4.47 -2.79 -9.15
C TRP A 17 -3.43 -3.92 -9.04
N ASN A 18 -2.17 -3.67 -9.41
CA ASN A 18 -1.09 -4.62 -9.22
C ASN A 18 -0.88 -4.97 -7.73
N SER A 19 -0.98 -3.98 -6.85
CA SER A 19 -0.83 -4.16 -5.40
C SER A 19 -1.98 -4.96 -4.77
N VAL A 20 -3.17 -4.97 -5.38
CA VAL A 20 -4.34 -5.77 -4.95
C VAL A 20 -4.30 -7.17 -5.56
N ALA A 21 -3.91 -7.27 -6.84
CA ALA A 21 -3.90 -8.53 -7.58
C ALA A 21 -2.93 -9.55 -6.99
N VAL A 22 -1.74 -9.11 -6.56
CA VAL A 22 -0.71 -9.99 -5.96
C VAL A 22 -1.21 -10.71 -4.69
N PRO A 23 -1.69 -10.01 -3.64
CA PRO A 23 -2.20 -10.69 -2.45
C PRO A 23 -3.49 -11.49 -2.72
N ALA A 24 -4.36 -11.02 -3.62
CA ALA A 24 -5.56 -11.74 -4.00
C ALA A 24 -5.26 -13.07 -4.73
N ALA A 25 -4.32 -13.06 -5.67
CA ALA A 25 -3.88 -14.26 -6.38
C ALA A 25 -3.26 -15.27 -5.40
N LEU A 26 -2.48 -14.80 -4.44
CA LEU A 26 -1.88 -15.65 -3.41
C LEU A 26 -2.94 -16.24 -2.46
N PHE A 27 -3.97 -15.46 -2.11
CA PHE A 27 -5.12 -15.95 -1.34
C PHE A 27 -5.85 -17.08 -2.09
N ILE A 28 -6.15 -16.89 -3.38
CA ILE A 28 -6.79 -17.92 -4.22
C ILE A 28 -5.90 -19.17 -4.31
N ARG A 29 -4.59 -18.98 -4.51
CA ARG A 29 -3.63 -20.08 -4.60
C ARG A 29 -3.56 -20.91 -3.32
N LEU A 30 -3.66 -20.25 -2.16
CA LEU A 30 -3.71 -20.88 -0.85
C LEU A 30 -5.07 -21.57 -0.61
N ALA A 31 -6.16 -20.94 -1.01
CA ALA A 31 -7.50 -21.49 -0.86
C ALA A 31 -7.66 -22.83 -1.61
N GLY A 32 -6.94 -23.01 -2.72
CA GLY A 32 -6.87 -24.29 -3.44
C GLY A 32 -6.31 -25.47 -2.63
N PHE A 33 -5.60 -25.23 -1.52
CA PHE A 33 -5.10 -26.29 -0.64
C PHE A 33 -6.10 -26.72 0.45
N LEU A 34 -7.28 -26.08 0.54
CA LEU A 34 -8.28 -26.43 1.56
C LEU A 34 -8.65 -27.91 1.54
N ALA A 35 -8.90 -28.46 0.35
CA ALA A 35 -9.33 -29.85 0.19
C ALA A 35 -8.21 -30.85 0.59
N ALA A 36 -6.97 -30.56 0.21
CA ALA A 36 -5.82 -31.40 0.54
C ALA A 36 -5.62 -31.49 2.06
N VAL A 37 -5.68 -30.34 2.73
CA VAL A 37 -5.42 -30.27 4.17
C VAL A 37 -6.62 -30.75 5.01
N ALA A 38 -7.85 -30.59 4.51
CA ALA A 38 -9.05 -31.16 5.13
C ALA A 38 -9.03 -32.70 5.15
N GLY A 39 -8.30 -33.34 4.22
CA GLY A 39 -8.07 -34.79 4.18
C GLY A 39 -7.06 -35.31 5.21
N SER A 40 -6.56 -34.47 6.13
CA SER A 40 -5.44 -34.77 7.04
C SER A 40 -4.08 -34.90 6.35
N GLU A 41 -3.96 -34.43 5.11
CA GLU A 41 -2.71 -34.49 4.34
C GLU A 41 -1.83 -33.28 4.72
N VAL A 42 -0.73 -33.55 5.41
CA VAL A 42 0.26 -32.52 5.76
C VAL A 42 1.28 -32.43 4.63
N THR A 43 1.25 -31.33 3.87
CA THR A 43 2.24 -31.10 2.81
C THR A 43 3.50 -30.52 3.43
N VAL A 44 4.60 -31.28 3.38
CA VAL A 44 5.91 -30.85 3.89
C VAL A 44 6.85 -30.60 2.72
N TRP A 45 7.30 -29.37 2.59
CA TRP A 45 8.39 -29.03 1.67
C TRP A 45 9.68 -28.84 2.47
N ARG A 46 10.75 -29.52 2.09
CA ARG A 46 12.03 -29.46 2.80
C ARG A 46 13.18 -29.23 1.84
N VAL A 47 14.00 -28.23 2.14
CA VAL A 47 15.27 -27.97 1.46
C VAL A 47 16.40 -28.12 2.46
N VAL A 48 17.36 -28.98 2.15
CA VAL A 48 18.57 -29.15 2.96
C VAL A 48 19.48 -27.96 2.69
N LEU A 49 19.70 -27.13 3.71
CA LEU A 49 20.53 -25.93 3.59
C LEU A 49 22.01 -26.28 3.74
N VAL A 50 22.33 -27.07 4.77
CA VAL A 50 23.70 -27.48 5.06
C VAL A 50 23.68 -28.99 5.34
N PRO A 51 24.01 -29.82 4.33
CA PRO A 51 23.94 -31.28 4.46
C PRO A 51 24.85 -31.84 5.57
N SER A 52 26.02 -31.25 5.76
CA SER A 52 26.99 -31.69 6.78
C SER A 52 26.55 -31.43 8.22
N LEU A 53 25.65 -30.47 8.43
CA LEU A 53 25.13 -30.09 9.75
C LEU A 53 23.74 -30.68 10.03
N SER A 54 23.18 -31.48 9.11
CA SER A 54 21.80 -31.97 9.16
C SER A 54 20.75 -30.84 9.33
N VAL A 55 21.07 -29.62 8.86
CA VAL A 55 20.17 -28.46 8.93
C VAL A 55 19.37 -28.36 7.65
N ALA A 56 18.04 -28.36 7.78
CA ALA A 56 17.11 -28.22 6.68
C ALA A 56 16.06 -27.15 7.01
N PHE A 57 15.71 -26.36 5.99
CA PHE A 57 14.55 -25.49 6.03
C PHE A 57 13.32 -26.30 5.62
N GLY A 58 12.33 -26.38 6.50
CA GLY A 58 11.08 -27.09 6.27
C GLY A 58 9.90 -26.14 6.36
N ILE A 59 9.03 -26.15 5.36
CA ILE A 59 7.71 -25.53 5.41
C ILE A 59 6.69 -26.65 5.62
N LEU A 60 5.94 -26.57 6.71
CA LEU A 60 4.80 -27.45 6.98
C LEU A 60 3.51 -26.71 6.67
N LEU A 61 2.70 -27.30 5.80
CA LEU A 61 1.37 -26.80 5.47
C LEU A 61 0.33 -27.76 6.05
N ASP A 62 -0.21 -27.40 7.21
CA ASP A 62 -1.30 -28.07 7.92
C ASP A 62 -2.56 -27.17 7.97
N GLY A 63 -3.65 -27.64 8.58
CA GLY A 63 -4.93 -26.92 8.60
C GLY A 63 -4.85 -25.58 9.32
N LEU A 64 -4.08 -25.53 10.40
CA LEU A 64 -3.92 -24.36 11.23
C LEU A 64 -3.04 -23.30 10.53
N SER A 65 -1.88 -23.71 10.01
CA SER A 65 -0.96 -22.87 9.22
C SER A 65 -1.64 -22.33 7.97
N LEU A 66 -2.43 -23.15 7.27
CA LEU A 66 -3.21 -22.72 6.10
C LEU A 66 -4.29 -21.69 6.51
N GLY A 67 -4.98 -21.90 7.63
CA GLY A 67 -5.93 -20.95 8.17
C GLY A 67 -5.29 -19.59 8.48
N PHE A 68 -4.14 -19.57 9.16
CA PHE A 68 -3.38 -18.34 9.40
C PHE A 68 -2.90 -17.69 8.09
N ALA A 69 -2.41 -18.48 7.14
CA ALA A 69 -1.97 -17.96 5.84
C ALA A 69 -3.12 -17.28 5.08
N LEU A 70 -4.31 -17.89 5.07
CA LEU A 70 -5.51 -17.32 4.46
C LEU A 70 -5.98 -16.06 5.18
N LEU A 71 -5.95 -16.03 6.51
CA LEU A 71 -6.30 -14.85 7.28
C LEU A 71 -5.38 -13.67 6.96
N ILE A 72 -4.06 -13.89 7.01
CA ILE A 72 -3.05 -12.86 6.73
C ILE A 72 -3.18 -12.35 5.29
N LYS A 73 -3.30 -13.25 4.31
CA LYS A 73 -3.41 -12.85 2.90
C LYS A 73 -4.77 -12.23 2.56
N GLY A 74 -5.84 -12.70 3.18
CA GLY A 74 -7.18 -12.14 3.02
C GLY A 74 -7.26 -10.71 3.55
N ILE A 75 -6.81 -10.48 4.79
CA ILE A 75 -6.73 -9.13 5.37
C ILE A 75 -5.78 -8.25 4.54
N GLY A 76 -4.64 -8.77 4.12
CA GLY A 76 -3.71 -8.04 3.24
C GLY A 76 -4.34 -7.59 1.92
N ALA A 77 -5.16 -8.43 1.29
CA ALA A 77 -5.91 -8.06 0.09
C ALA A 77 -6.97 -6.97 0.36
N LEU A 78 -7.68 -7.07 1.49
CA LEU A 78 -8.67 -6.06 1.90
C LEU A 78 -8.01 -4.70 2.21
N VAL A 79 -6.89 -4.70 2.93
CA VAL A 79 -6.14 -3.49 3.27
C VAL A 79 -5.60 -2.80 2.00
N THR A 80 -5.02 -3.57 1.07
CA THR A 80 -4.49 -3.01 -0.19
C THR A 80 -5.60 -2.48 -1.10
N LEU A 81 -6.75 -3.16 -1.15
CA LEU A 81 -7.95 -2.66 -1.83
C LEU A 81 -8.42 -1.33 -1.22
N HIS A 82 -8.52 -1.28 0.11
CA HIS A 82 -8.95 -0.08 0.82
C HIS A 82 -7.97 1.08 0.62
N ALA A 83 -6.67 0.84 0.75
CA ALA A 83 -5.63 1.84 0.52
C ALA A 83 -5.69 2.40 -0.91
N THR A 84 -5.92 1.55 -1.91
CA THR A 84 -6.04 1.99 -3.32
C THR A 84 -7.25 2.90 -3.50
N SER A 85 -8.40 2.56 -2.89
CA SER A 85 -9.59 3.42 -2.93
C SER A 85 -9.33 4.78 -2.27
N TRP A 86 -8.66 4.79 -1.11
CA TRP A 86 -8.38 5.99 -0.32
C TRP A 86 -7.39 6.93 -1.02
N LEU A 87 -6.29 6.38 -1.54
CA LEU A 87 -5.29 7.15 -2.28
C LEU A 87 -5.86 7.73 -3.58
N GLY A 88 -6.74 6.97 -4.26
CA GLY A 88 -7.47 7.45 -5.42
C GLY A 88 -8.38 8.65 -5.13
N VAL A 89 -8.81 8.86 -3.88
CA VAL A 89 -9.58 10.05 -3.47
C VAL A 89 -8.67 11.22 -3.12
N ILE A 90 -7.66 10.99 -2.28
CA ILE A 90 -6.85 12.06 -1.69
C ILE A 90 -5.92 12.70 -2.71
N VAL A 91 -5.27 11.90 -3.57
CA VAL A 91 -4.25 12.42 -4.50
C VAL A 91 -4.85 13.42 -5.49
N PRO A 92 -6.02 13.19 -6.10
CA PRO A 92 -6.67 14.19 -6.94
C PRO A 92 -7.09 15.45 -6.18
N ILE A 93 -7.56 15.32 -4.93
CA ILE A 93 -7.97 16.48 -4.12
C ILE A 93 -6.76 17.36 -3.77
N GLY A 94 -5.67 16.74 -3.30
CA GLY A 94 -4.45 17.45 -2.93
C GLY A 94 -3.74 18.10 -4.14
N THR A 95 -3.74 17.43 -5.29
CA THR A 95 -3.17 18.01 -6.52
C THR A 95 -4.04 19.13 -7.08
N ALA A 96 -5.36 19.02 -7.02
CA ALA A 96 -6.27 20.10 -7.39
C ALA A 96 -6.09 21.31 -6.46
N SER A 97 -6.10 21.14 -5.13
CA SER A 97 -5.93 22.24 -4.18
C SER A 97 -4.54 22.90 -4.29
N ALA A 98 -3.48 22.10 -4.43
CA ALA A 98 -2.12 22.62 -4.61
C ALA A 98 -1.96 23.44 -5.92
N SER A 99 -2.70 23.10 -6.97
CA SER A 99 -2.67 23.85 -8.23
C SER A 99 -3.26 25.27 -8.09
N PHE A 100 -4.29 25.43 -7.26
CA PHE A 100 -4.86 26.74 -6.93
C PHE A 100 -3.95 27.54 -6.01
N GLU A 101 -3.28 26.89 -5.05
CA GLU A 101 -2.33 27.54 -4.17
C GLU A 101 -1.08 28.03 -4.90
N ILE A 102 -0.56 27.33 -5.92
CA ILE A 102 0.59 27.81 -6.71
C ILE A 102 0.32 29.16 -7.38
N SER A 103 -0.93 29.41 -7.77
CA SER A 103 -1.35 30.72 -8.30
C SER A 103 -1.34 31.80 -7.20
N ALA A 104 -1.76 31.45 -5.99
CA ALA A 104 -1.68 32.34 -4.81
C ALA A 104 -0.23 32.55 -4.32
N LEU A 105 0.66 31.58 -4.53
CA LEU A 105 2.09 31.69 -4.23
C LEU A 105 2.81 32.69 -5.15
N GLN A 106 2.27 32.99 -6.35
CA GLN A 106 2.81 34.06 -7.20
C GLN A 106 2.52 35.45 -6.59
N ASP A 107 1.31 35.68 -6.10
CA ASP A 107 0.93 36.91 -5.38
C ASP A 107 1.73 37.08 -4.07
N LEU A 108 1.96 35.98 -3.34
CA LEU A 108 2.78 36.02 -2.13
C LEU A 108 4.26 36.27 -2.41
N ARG A 109 4.74 36.00 -3.63
CA ARG A 109 6.14 36.22 -4.03
C ARG A 109 6.47 37.70 -4.26
N GLU A 110 5.46 38.52 -4.56
CA GLU A 110 5.60 39.98 -4.70
C GLU A 110 5.52 40.72 -3.36
N TYR A 111 5.06 40.06 -2.29
CA TYR A 111 4.98 40.68 -0.98
C TYR A 111 6.38 40.95 -0.40
N PRO A 112 6.71 42.19 0.02
CA PRO A 112 8.03 42.54 0.54
C PRO A 112 8.44 41.79 1.82
N LEU A 113 7.46 41.17 2.53
CA LEU A 113 7.68 40.31 3.70
C LEU A 113 7.86 38.81 3.36
N TYR A 114 7.91 38.44 2.08
CA TYR A 114 8.12 37.06 1.66
C TYR A 114 9.45 36.49 2.18
N LEU A 115 10.54 37.24 2.01
CA LEU A 115 11.89 36.85 2.43
C LEU A 115 12.01 36.48 3.93
N PRO A 116 11.45 37.25 4.89
CA PRO A 116 11.51 36.89 6.31
C PRO A 116 10.53 35.78 6.74
N ILE A 117 9.37 35.63 6.10
CA ILE A 117 8.40 34.58 6.44
C ILE A 117 8.82 33.21 5.87
N PHE A 118 9.52 33.18 4.75
CA PHE A 118 9.98 31.95 4.11
C PHE A 118 10.77 31.00 5.05
N PRO A 119 11.80 31.45 5.81
CA PRO A 119 12.51 30.56 6.74
C PRO A 119 11.62 30.08 7.90
N LEU A 120 10.62 30.85 8.32
CA LEU A 120 9.63 30.44 9.33
C LEU A 120 8.74 29.31 8.81
N ILE A 121 8.28 29.40 7.56
CA ILE A 121 7.50 28.34 6.91
C ILE A 121 8.35 27.07 6.75
N VAL A 122 9.61 27.20 6.32
CA VAL A 122 10.54 26.08 6.19
C VAL A 122 10.78 25.43 7.57
N ALA A 123 11.04 26.22 8.61
CA ALA A 123 11.18 25.70 9.97
C ALA A 123 9.91 24.98 10.44
N ALA A 124 8.72 25.53 10.20
CA ALA A 124 7.45 24.90 10.55
C ALA A 124 7.19 23.58 9.79
N ALA A 125 7.63 23.50 8.53
CA ALA A 125 7.55 22.28 7.73
C ALA A 125 8.42 21.16 8.32
N PHE A 126 9.59 21.48 8.88
CA PHE A 126 10.44 20.52 9.58
C PHE A 126 9.91 20.12 10.98
N THR A 127 9.06 20.94 11.60
CA THR A 127 8.49 20.63 12.92
C THR A 127 7.20 19.82 12.86
N THR A 128 6.62 19.61 11.67
CA THR A 128 5.40 18.80 11.56
C THR A 128 5.80 17.31 11.54
N PRO A 129 5.50 16.50 12.58
CA PRO A 129 6.01 15.14 12.75
C PRO A 129 5.31 14.10 11.86
N ALA A 130 4.70 14.51 10.74
CA ALA A 130 3.88 13.67 9.89
C ALA A 130 4.66 12.92 8.79
N GLN A 131 6.00 13.04 8.73
CA GLN A 131 6.84 12.35 7.74
C GLN A 131 7.75 11.26 8.31
N VAL A 132 7.39 10.65 9.45
CA VAL A 132 7.86 9.28 9.70
C VAL A 132 6.71 8.34 9.39
N PRO A 133 6.52 7.94 8.12
CA PRO A 133 5.77 6.74 7.86
C PRO A 133 6.62 5.63 8.49
N PHE A 134 6.23 5.18 9.69
CA PHE A 134 6.85 4.02 10.31
C PHE A 134 6.62 2.82 9.40
N ARG A 135 7.53 2.65 8.44
CA ARG A 135 7.75 1.42 7.70
C ARG A 135 8.59 0.55 8.61
N PHE A 136 7.94 -0.35 9.32
CA PHE A 136 8.57 -1.59 9.76
C PHE A 136 8.58 -2.56 8.58
#